data_AF-A0A1J3DQA5-F1
#
_entry.id   AF-A0A1J3DQA5-F1
#
_cell.length_a   1.000
_cell.length_b   1.000
_cell.length_c   1.000
_cell.angle_alpha   90.00
_cell.angle_beta   90.00
_cell.angle_gamma   90.00
#
_symmetry.space_group_name_H-M   'P 1'
#
loop_
_entity.id
_entity.type
_entity.pdbx_description
1 polymer ?
#
loop_
_entity_poly.entity_id
_entity_poly.type
_entity_poly.pdbx_seq_one_letter_code
_entity_poly.pdbx_strand_id
1 'polypeptide(L)'
;WSDEAQNLKMMYEDMKSRVEHVVESGKVEAEFITCDQFRGVFDLWTHKFTRHDHPTIIQVLQNSETDMDDTKEYTMPNLIYLSREKSKVSPHHFKAGALNTLLRVSAAMTNSPVILTLDCDMYSNDPTTPNRALCYLTDPNLKSILGYVQFPQKFQGISKNDIYACEYKRLFDINMVGFDGLMGPNYVGTGCFFNRRAFYGTPSNLIFHEIDELSPNQIAHKSIKAKYVLELAHNVAGCIYEHNTNWGSKIGFRYGSLVEDYYTGLMIHGLGWRTVFCCPKRAAFYGDAPKTLIDVVNQQKRWCIGL
;
A
#
# COMPACT_ATOMS: atom_id res chain seq x y z
N TRP A 1 10.79 -8.54 -33.33
CA TRP A 1 9.91 -7.77 -32.43
C TRP A 1 8.89 -7.09 -33.32
N SER A 2 7.63 -6.95 -32.91
CA SER A 2 6.66 -6.17 -33.69
C SER A 2 7.07 -4.70 -33.71
N ASP A 3 6.63 -3.94 -34.72
CA ASP A 3 6.88 -2.49 -34.80
C ASP A 3 6.35 -1.77 -33.55
N GLU A 4 5.20 -2.21 -33.05
CA GLU A 4 4.61 -1.73 -31.80
C GLU A 4 5.51 -1.98 -30.58
N ALA A 5 6.05 -3.20 -30.44
CA ALA A 5 6.94 -3.51 -29.32
C ALA A 5 8.25 -2.71 -29.39
N GLN A 6 8.74 -2.42 -30.60
CA GLN A 6 9.91 -1.58 -30.78
C GLN A 6 9.61 -0.11 -30.46
N ASN A 7 8.44 0.40 -30.84
CA ASN A 7 7.99 1.73 -30.47
C ASN A 7 7.85 1.86 -28.93
N LEU A 8 7.19 0.91 -28.28
CA LEU A 8 7.06 0.88 -26.81
C LEU A 8 8.43 0.84 -26.12
N LYS A 9 9.39 0.08 -26.67
CA LYS A 9 10.75 0.07 -26.14
C LYS A 9 11.41 1.45 -26.26
N MET A 10 11.29 2.13 -27.39
CA MET A 10 11.84 3.49 -27.56
C MET A 10 11.20 4.48 -26.58
N MET A 11 9.87 4.45 -26.42
CA MET A 11 9.16 5.28 -25.45
C MET A 11 9.60 5.01 -24.00
N TYR A 12 9.83 3.74 -23.66
CA TYR A 12 10.34 3.36 -22.35
C TYR A 12 11.76 3.89 -22.10
N GLU A 13 12.68 3.74 -23.06
CA GLU A 13 14.06 4.23 -22.90
C GLU A 13 14.12 5.76 -22.80
N ASP A 14 13.27 6.49 -23.53
CA ASP A 14 13.12 7.95 -23.37
C ASP A 14 12.66 8.31 -21.96
N MET A 15 11.57 7.69 -21.50
CA MET A 15 11.03 7.94 -20.16
C MET A 15 12.05 7.62 -19.07
N LYS A 16 12.77 6.49 -19.21
CA LYS A 16 13.85 6.10 -18.30
C LYS A 16 14.96 7.16 -18.27
N SER A 17 15.44 7.60 -19.42
CA SER A 17 16.49 8.63 -19.49
C SER A 17 16.06 9.95 -18.83
N ARG A 18 14.80 10.37 -19.02
CA ARG A 18 14.26 11.55 -18.33
C ARG A 18 14.21 11.39 -16.82
N VAL A 19 13.79 10.22 -16.33
CA VAL A 19 13.78 9.92 -14.89
C VAL A 19 15.20 9.89 -14.31
N GLU A 20 16.16 9.25 -15.01
CA GLU A 20 17.57 9.21 -14.60
C GLU A 20 18.16 10.62 -14.52
N HIS A 21 17.91 11.48 -15.51
CA HIS A 21 18.34 12.88 -15.49
C HIS A 21 17.76 13.66 -14.29
N VAL A 22 16.48 13.46 -13.96
CA VAL A 22 15.86 14.10 -12.77
C VAL A 22 16.51 13.60 -11.47
N VAL A 23 16.82 12.31 -11.38
CA VAL A 23 17.49 11.73 -10.20
C VAL A 23 18.92 12.27 -10.06
N GLU A 24 19.67 12.37 -11.14
CA GLU A 24 21.05 12.88 -11.17
C GLU A 24 21.12 14.39 -10.89
N SER A 25 20.21 15.16 -11.50
CA SER A 25 20.16 16.62 -11.32
C SER A 25 19.53 17.06 -9.99
N GLY A 26 18.73 16.20 -9.37
CA GLY A 26 18.03 16.47 -8.12
C GLY A 26 16.90 17.51 -8.24
N LYS A 27 16.49 17.86 -9.47
CA LYS A 27 15.42 18.84 -9.74
C LYS A 27 14.59 18.40 -10.94
N VAL A 28 13.33 18.83 -10.98
CA VAL A 28 12.47 18.66 -12.15
C VAL A 28 12.47 19.97 -12.93
N GLU A 29 13.04 19.93 -14.14
CA GLU A 29 13.06 21.09 -15.03
C GLU A 29 11.68 21.33 -15.64
N ALA A 30 11.33 22.61 -15.87
CA ALA A 30 10.00 22.99 -16.35
C ALA A 30 9.62 22.32 -17.67
N GLU A 31 10.63 21.98 -18.49
CA GLU A 31 10.53 21.28 -19.77
C GLU A 31 9.90 19.88 -19.62
N PHE A 32 10.09 19.23 -18.48
CA PHE A 32 9.51 17.91 -18.19
C PHE A 32 8.07 17.98 -17.65
N ILE A 33 7.57 19.17 -17.31
CA ILE A 33 6.22 19.39 -16.80
C ILE A 33 5.32 19.75 -17.99
N THR A 34 4.87 18.73 -18.71
CA THR A 34 4.08 18.88 -19.94
C THR A 34 2.61 19.22 -19.69
N CYS A 35 2.10 18.94 -18.49
CA CYS A 35 0.72 19.22 -18.13
C CYS A 35 0.62 20.51 -17.30
N ASP A 36 -0.13 21.48 -17.81
CA ASP A 36 -0.32 22.80 -17.18
C ASP A 36 -0.85 22.70 -15.74
N GLN A 37 -1.69 21.69 -15.45
CA GLN A 37 -2.25 21.48 -14.10
C GLN A 37 -1.20 21.09 -13.05
N PHE A 38 -0.02 20.61 -13.47
CA PHE A 38 1.10 20.25 -12.59
C PHE A 38 2.18 21.33 -12.55
N ARG A 39 2.03 22.45 -13.27
CA ARG A 39 2.94 23.58 -13.14
C ARG A 39 2.86 24.13 -11.71
N GLY A 40 4.03 24.29 -11.09
CA GLY A 40 4.14 24.73 -9.70
C GLY A 40 3.75 23.67 -8.66
N VAL A 41 3.51 22.40 -9.06
CA VAL A 41 3.23 21.34 -8.07
C VAL A 41 4.38 21.22 -7.07
N PHE A 42 5.63 21.36 -7.53
CA PHE A 42 6.81 21.33 -6.67
C PHE A 42 6.95 22.57 -5.76
N ASP A 43 6.25 23.67 -6.04
CA ASP A 43 6.26 24.87 -5.18
C ASP A 43 5.59 24.61 -3.82
N LEU A 44 4.79 23.54 -3.72
CA LEU A 44 4.26 23.05 -2.45
C LEU A 44 5.38 22.63 -1.49
N TRP A 45 6.55 22.24 -2.00
CA TRP A 45 7.72 21.89 -1.22
C TRP A 45 8.61 23.11 -1.02
N THR A 46 8.54 23.70 0.17
CA THR A 46 9.37 24.85 0.51
C THR A 46 10.71 24.42 1.10
N HIS A 47 11.74 25.28 0.98
CA HIS A 47 13.07 25.06 1.59
C HIS A 47 13.03 24.91 3.13
N LYS A 48 11.91 25.26 3.77
CA LYS A 48 11.72 25.11 5.22
C LYS A 48 11.32 23.69 5.61
N PHE A 49 10.86 22.88 4.66
CA PHE A 49 10.43 21.51 4.95
C PHE A 49 11.63 20.66 5.31
N THR A 50 11.48 19.86 6.36
CA THR A 50 12.46 18.84 6.74
C THR A 50 11.78 17.49 6.74
N ARG A 51 12.55 16.40 6.69
CA ARG A 51 12.00 15.03 6.79
C ARG A 51 11.16 14.76 8.05
N HIS A 52 11.21 15.65 9.04
CA HIS A 52 10.55 15.56 10.35
C HIS A 52 9.55 16.68 10.59
N ASP A 53 9.41 17.63 9.67
CA ASP A 53 8.62 18.84 9.86
C ASP A 53 8.16 19.40 8.51
N HIS A 54 6.93 19.07 8.13
CA HIS A 54 6.27 19.53 6.91
C HIS A 54 4.75 19.26 6.98
N PRO A 55 3.92 20.07 6.31
CA PRO A 55 2.47 19.86 6.25
C PRO A 55 2.11 18.64 5.40
N THR A 56 0.83 18.25 5.46
CA THR A 56 0.24 17.29 4.53
C THR A 56 0.24 17.86 3.10
N ILE A 57 0.62 17.03 2.13
CA ILE A 57 0.48 17.30 0.70
C ILE A 57 -0.33 16.16 0.07
N ILE A 58 -1.44 16.49 -0.57
CA ILE A 58 -2.27 15.56 -1.33
C ILE A 58 -2.39 16.07 -2.76
N GLN A 59 -2.07 15.24 -3.75
CA GLN A 59 -2.19 15.60 -5.16
C GLN A 59 -2.84 14.48 -5.96
N VAL A 60 -3.87 14.82 -6.73
CA VAL A 60 -4.51 13.90 -7.68
C VAL A 60 -3.74 13.99 -9.00
N LEU A 61 -2.87 13.02 -9.25
CA LEU A 61 -2.00 12.95 -10.43
C LEU A 61 -2.70 12.32 -11.65
N GLN A 62 -3.70 11.48 -11.40
CA GLN A 62 -4.54 10.89 -12.44
C GLN A 62 -5.96 10.75 -11.90
N ASN A 63 -6.95 11.01 -12.74
CA ASN A 63 -8.35 11.08 -12.38
C ASN A 63 -9.23 10.34 -13.39
N SER A 64 -9.88 9.27 -12.94
CA SER A 64 -10.78 8.43 -13.75
C SER A 64 -12.00 9.14 -14.35
N GLU A 65 -12.38 10.31 -13.82
CA GLU A 65 -13.47 11.12 -14.39
C GLU A 65 -13.05 11.89 -15.65
N THR A 66 -11.75 12.12 -15.86
CA THR A 66 -11.24 13.02 -16.92
C THR A 66 -10.16 12.39 -17.79
N ASP A 67 -9.35 11.51 -17.22
CA ASP A 67 -8.13 11.04 -17.85
C ASP A 67 -8.39 9.68 -18.51
N MET A 68 -8.03 9.60 -19.79
CA MET A 68 -8.17 8.40 -20.61
C MET A 68 -6.82 8.03 -21.20
N ASP A 69 -6.72 6.78 -21.66
CA ASP A 69 -5.57 6.32 -22.42
C ASP A 69 -5.46 7.01 -23.79
N ASP A 70 -4.34 6.81 -24.49
CA ASP A 70 -4.08 7.47 -25.77
C ASP A 70 -5.11 7.10 -26.86
N THR A 71 -5.70 5.91 -26.76
CA THR A 71 -6.75 5.45 -27.69
C THR A 71 -8.12 6.07 -27.40
N LYS A 72 -8.29 6.66 -26.20
CA LYS A 72 -9.56 7.18 -25.66
C LYS A 72 -10.63 6.10 -25.49
N GLU A 73 -10.23 4.84 -25.40
CA GLU A 73 -11.14 3.71 -25.17
C GLU A 73 -11.29 3.39 -23.69
N TYR A 74 -10.24 3.64 -22.89
CA TYR A 74 -10.18 3.24 -21.49
C TYR A 74 -9.94 4.44 -20.58
N THR A 75 -10.71 4.53 -19.51
CA THR A 75 -10.46 5.49 -18.43
C THR A 75 -9.26 5.04 -17.59
N MET A 76 -8.45 6.00 -17.19
CA MET A 76 -7.26 5.75 -16.40
C MET A 76 -7.61 5.73 -14.90
N PRO A 77 -7.05 4.81 -14.09
CA PRO A 77 -7.38 4.72 -12.67
C PRO A 77 -6.92 5.97 -11.89
N ASN A 78 -7.57 6.28 -10.78
CA ASN A 78 -7.14 7.39 -9.92
C ASN A 78 -5.72 7.13 -9.38
N LEU A 79 -4.82 8.10 -9.52
CA LEU A 79 -3.50 8.10 -8.90
C LEU A 79 -3.40 9.30 -7.95
N ILE A 80 -3.28 9.02 -6.66
CA ILE A 80 -3.26 10.04 -5.60
C ILE A 80 -1.91 9.95 -4.89
N TYR A 81 -1.15 11.03 -4.97
CA TYR A 81 0.06 11.22 -4.18
C TYR A 81 -0.31 11.76 -2.79
N LEU A 82 0.26 11.17 -1.74
CA LEU A 82 0.08 11.58 -0.36
C LEU A 82 1.42 11.66 0.35
N SER A 83 1.75 12.84 0.85
CA SER A 83 2.74 13.05 1.90
C SER A 83 1.99 13.46 3.17
N ARG A 84 2.01 12.61 4.19
CA ARG A 84 1.37 12.91 5.49
C ARG A 84 2.10 14.03 6.22
N GLU A 85 1.40 14.79 7.05
CA GLU A 85 2.05 15.76 7.92
C GLU A 85 3.06 15.09 8.85
N LYS A 86 4.19 15.76 9.05
CA LYS A 86 5.16 15.40 10.09
C LYS A 86 5.45 16.61 10.95
N SER A 87 5.60 16.37 12.24
CA SER A 87 5.98 17.36 13.23
C SER A 87 6.96 16.74 14.23
N LYS A 88 7.92 17.54 14.70
CA LYS A 88 8.94 17.08 15.67
C LYS A 88 8.34 16.67 17.02
N VAL A 89 7.13 17.14 17.34
CA VAL A 89 6.46 16.88 18.62
C VAL A 89 5.49 15.70 18.57
N SER A 90 5.23 15.11 17.39
CA SER A 90 4.31 14.00 17.22
C SER A 90 5.04 12.74 16.70
N PRO A 91 4.88 11.57 17.35
CA PRO A 91 5.45 10.33 16.85
C PRO A 91 4.79 9.93 15.53
N HIS A 92 5.60 9.57 14.53
CA HIS A 92 5.09 9.25 13.19
C HIS A 92 4.96 7.73 12.91
N HIS A 93 5.32 6.86 13.86
CA HIS A 93 5.09 5.41 13.77
C HIS A 93 5.54 4.71 12.47
N PHE A 94 6.66 5.17 11.88
CA PHE A 94 7.29 4.59 10.67
C PHE A 94 6.28 4.17 9.58
N LYS A 95 6.32 2.92 9.10
CA LYS A 95 5.46 2.39 8.03
C LYS A 95 4.01 2.26 8.48
N ALA A 96 3.76 1.77 9.69
CA ALA A 96 2.41 1.62 10.25
C ALA A 96 1.63 2.94 10.21
N GLY A 97 2.25 4.04 10.63
CA GLY A 97 1.61 5.36 10.59
C GLY A 97 1.32 5.84 9.17
N ALA A 98 2.20 5.52 8.20
CA ALA A 98 1.97 5.90 6.80
C ALA A 98 0.77 5.13 6.22
N LEU A 99 0.70 3.82 6.51
CA LEU A 99 -0.42 2.97 6.11
C LEU A 99 -1.74 3.42 6.76
N ASN A 100 -1.72 3.84 8.03
CA ASN A 100 -2.90 4.39 8.70
C ASN A 100 -3.35 5.73 8.12
N THR A 101 -2.43 6.63 7.79
CA THR A 101 -2.78 7.87 7.06
C THR A 101 -3.38 7.55 5.69
N LEU A 102 -2.79 6.61 4.93
CA LEU A 102 -3.35 6.15 3.66
C LEU A 102 -4.75 5.54 3.82
N LEU A 103 -4.98 4.75 4.87
CA LEU A 103 -6.28 4.14 5.16
C LEU A 103 -7.36 5.21 5.35
N ARG A 104 -7.05 6.27 6.11
CA ARG A 104 -7.95 7.41 6.37
C ARG A 104 -8.19 8.29 5.14
N VAL A 105 -7.13 8.70 4.46
CA VAL A 105 -7.24 9.51 3.24
C VAL A 105 -8.02 8.75 2.16
N SER A 106 -7.75 7.46 2.01
CA SER A 106 -8.52 6.60 1.11
C SER A 106 -9.98 6.52 1.52
N ALA A 107 -10.32 6.46 2.82
CA ALA A 107 -11.71 6.48 3.28
C ALA A 107 -12.43 7.78 2.89
N ALA A 108 -11.75 8.93 2.99
CA ALA A 108 -12.31 10.22 2.60
C ALA A 108 -12.51 10.34 1.07
N MET A 109 -11.59 9.82 0.27
CA MET A 109 -11.56 10.04 -1.18
C MET A 109 -12.33 8.97 -1.97
N THR A 110 -12.05 7.69 -1.74
CA THR A 110 -12.58 6.59 -2.58
C THR A 110 -13.30 5.49 -1.80
N ASN A 111 -13.05 5.39 -0.51
CA ASN A 111 -13.56 4.42 0.44
C ASN A 111 -13.66 2.97 -0.07
N SER A 112 -12.66 2.50 -0.84
CA SER A 112 -12.66 1.14 -1.40
C SER A 112 -12.74 0.08 -0.29
N PRO A 113 -13.65 -0.90 -0.36
CA PRO A 113 -13.78 -1.96 0.65
C PRO A 113 -12.60 -2.94 0.65
N VAL A 114 -11.80 -2.95 -0.41
CA VAL A 114 -10.61 -3.80 -0.55
C VAL A 114 -9.37 -2.93 -0.64
N ILE A 115 -8.33 -3.31 0.09
CA ILE A 115 -7.05 -2.59 0.18
C ILE A 115 -5.92 -3.55 -0.10
N LEU A 116 -5.09 -3.25 -1.10
CA LEU A 116 -3.85 -3.96 -1.36
C LEU A 116 -2.69 -3.22 -0.67
N THR A 117 -1.88 -3.91 0.11
CA THR A 117 -0.56 -3.41 0.53
C THR A 117 0.53 -3.96 -0.39
N LEU A 118 1.39 -3.07 -0.87
CA LEU A 118 2.50 -3.41 -1.77
C LEU A 118 3.70 -2.53 -1.42
N ASP A 119 4.87 -3.14 -1.25
CA ASP A 119 6.14 -2.44 -1.03
C ASP A 119 6.77 -1.97 -2.36
N CYS A 120 7.66 -0.98 -2.29
CA CYS A 120 8.25 -0.35 -3.48
C CYS A 120 9.22 -1.25 -4.25
N ASP A 121 9.73 -2.30 -3.61
CA ASP A 121 10.56 -3.35 -4.19
C ASP A 121 9.75 -4.55 -4.68
N MET A 122 8.40 -4.45 -4.65
CA MET A 122 7.49 -5.49 -5.11
C MET A 122 6.61 -4.97 -6.26
N TYR A 123 6.44 -5.77 -7.31
CA TYR A 123 5.57 -5.44 -8.44
C TYR A 123 4.56 -6.55 -8.74
N SER A 124 3.43 -6.15 -9.32
CA SER A 124 2.38 -7.07 -9.77
C SER A 124 2.82 -7.81 -11.04
N ASN A 125 2.79 -9.15 -10.99
CA ASN A 125 3.22 -10.00 -12.10
C ASN A 125 2.06 -10.71 -12.81
N ASP A 126 0.98 -11.04 -12.10
CA ASP A 126 -0.20 -11.67 -12.70
C ASP A 126 -1.38 -10.69 -12.69
N PRO A 127 -1.84 -10.20 -13.87
CA PRO A 127 -2.96 -9.24 -13.94
C PRO A 127 -4.30 -9.84 -13.48
N THR A 128 -4.40 -11.17 -13.33
CA THR A 128 -5.60 -11.84 -12.80
C THR A 128 -5.64 -11.88 -11.27
N THR A 129 -4.57 -11.45 -10.59
CA THR A 129 -4.47 -11.47 -9.12
C THR A 129 -5.64 -10.78 -8.41
N PRO A 130 -6.08 -9.57 -8.82
CA PRO A 130 -7.23 -8.93 -8.17
C PRO A 130 -8.50 -9.79 -8.25
N ASN A 131 -8.77 -10.44 -9.39
CA ASN A 131 -9.92 -11.33 -9.55
C ASN A 131 -9.83 -12.54 -8.60
N ARG A 132 -8.63 -13.11 -8.42
CA ARG A 132 -8.40 -14.21 -7.47
C ARG A 132 -8.67 -13.80 -6.03
N ALA A 133 -8.19 -12.62 -5.63
CA ALA A 133 -8.44 -12.08 -4.29
C ALA A 133 -9.95 -11.84 -4.07
N LEU A 134 -10.63 -11.27 -5.08
CA LEU A 134 -12.07 -11.03 -5.03
C LEU A 134 -12.89 -12.32 -4.90
N CYS A 135 -12.49 -13.44 -5.53
CA CYS A 135 -13.17 -14.72 -5.33
C CYS A 135 -13.32 -15.09 -3.84
N TYR A 136 -12.28 -14.89 -3.03
CA TYR A 136 -12.34 -15.16 -1.59
C TYR A 136 -13.09 -14.07 -0.82
N LEU A 137 -12.79 -12.79 -1.11
CA LEU A 137 -13.37 -11.64 -0.40
C LEU A 137 -14.88 -11.48 -0.64
N THR A 138 -15.39 -12.03 -1.73
CA THR A 138 -16.81 -11.97 -2.09
C THR A 138 -17.55 -13.29 -1.84
N ASP A 139 -16.86 -14.35 -1.43
CA ASP A 139 -17.49 -15.64 -1.10
C ASP A 139 -18.56 -15.44 -0.02
N PRO A 140 -19.83 -15.80 -0.27
CA PRO A 140 -20.92 -15.60 0.69
C PRO A 140 -20.67 -16.23 2.07
N ASN A 141 -19.90 -17.31 2.14
CA ASN A 141 -19.58 -18.02 3.37
C ASN A 141 -18.39 -17.42 4.14
N LEU A 142 -17.51 -16.68 3.44
CA LEU A 142 -16.28 -16.12 4.04
C LEU A 142 -16.33 -14.61 4.20
N LYS A 143 -17.02 -13.86 3.35
CA LYS A 143 -16.95 -12.39 3.26
C LYS A 143 -17.16 -11.64 4.58
N SER A 144 -17.98 -12.18 5.48
CA SER A 144 -18.29 -11.56 6.78
C SER A 144 -17.22 -11.81 7.85
N ILE A 145 -16.39 -12.84 7.66
CA ILE A 145 -15.38 -13.28 8.64
C ILE A 145 -13.95 -13.25 8.09
N LEU A 146 -13.77 -12.94 6.79
CA LEU A 146 -12.47 -12.89 6.12
C LEU A 146 -11.84 -11.50 6.29
N GLY A 147 -10.68 -11.49 6.95
CA GLY A 147 -9.89 -10.29 7.20
C GLY A 147 -9.00 -9.91 6.01
N TYR A 148 -8.27 -10.87 5.45
CA TYR A 148 -7.41 -10.64 4.28
C TYR A 148 -7.04 -11.91 3.53
N VAL A 149 -6.55 -11.72 2.30
CA VAL A 149 -5.95 -12.74 1.43
C VAL A 149 -4.47 -12.40 1.21
N GLN A 150 -3.57 -13.25 1.71
CA GLN A 150 -2.12 -13.11 1.56
C GLN A 150 -1.62 -13.94 0.37
N PHE A 151 -0.81 -13.33 -0.48
CA PHE A 151 -0.08 -14.02 -1.55
C PHE A 151 1.38 -14.27 -1.14
N PRO A 152 2.05 -15.31 -1.67
CA PRO A 152 3.47 -15.53 -1.41
C PRO A 152 4.31 -14.38 -1.97
N GLN A 153 5.36 -14.00 -1.24
CA GLN A 153 6.43 -13.17 -1.81
C GLN A 153 7.37 -14.09 -2.58
N LYS A 154 7.60 -13.77 -3.85
CA LYS A 154 8.57 -14.48 -4.70
C LYS A 154 9.61 -13.46 -5.16
N PHE A 155 10.87 -13.88 -5.23
CA PHE A 155 11.97 -12.97 -5.52
C PHE A 155 12.68 -13.34 -6.81
N GLN A 156 13.19 -12.33 -7.51
CA GLN A 156 13.96 -12.51 -8.73
C GLN A 156 15.47 -12.45 -8.46
N GLY A 157 16.26 -12.97 -9.40
CA GLY A 157 17.71 -12.87 -9.35
C GLY A 157 18.39 -13.71 -8.26
N ILE A 158 17.68 -14.66 -7.65
CA ILE A 158 18.27 -15.57 -6.66
C ILE A 158 19.23 -16.55 -7.37
N SER A 159 20.45 -16.65 -6.85
CA SER A 159 21.45 -17.58 -7.36
C SER A 159 21.00 -19.04 -7.17
N LYS A 160 21.42 -19.95 -8.06
CA LYS A 160 21.11 -21.38 -7.94
C LYS A 160 21.50 -22.00 -6.59
N ASN A 161 22.53 -21.46 -5.93
CA ASN A 161 23.01 -21.95 -4.65
C ASN A 161 22.23 -21.38 -3.46
N ASP A 162 21.51 -20.27 -3.64
CA ASP A 162 20.77 -19.51 -2.61
C ASP A 162 21.39 -19.56 -1.21
N ILE A 163 22.68 -19.18 -1.10
CA ILE A 163 23.45 -19.34 0.14
C ILE A 163 22.93 -18.51 1.32
N TYR A 164 22.06 -17.52 1.05
CA TYR A 164 21.40 -16.70 2.06
C TYR A 164 19.96 -17.13 2.35
N ALA A 165 19.45 -18.16 1.67
CA ALA A 165 18.08 -18.66 1.77
C ALA A 165 17.01 -17.59 1.50
N CYS A 166 17.28 -16.70 0.54
CA CYS A 166 16.42 -15.56 0.20
C CYS A 166 15.12 -15.97 -0.51
N GLU A 167 14.97 -17.23 -0.94
CA GLU A 167 13.68 -17.71 -1.45
C GLU A 167 12.62 -17.82 -0.34
N TYR A 168 13.04 -17.84 0.92
CA TYR A 168 12.16 -17.98 2.09
C TYR A 168 11.15 -19.15 1.96
N LYS A 169 11.56 -20.27 1.34
CA LYS A 169 10.71 -21.44 1.07
C LYS A 169 9.99 -21.95 2.31
N ARG A 170 10.67 -21.97 3.46
CA ARG A 170 10.05 -22.38 4.73
C ARG A 170 8.83 -21.52 5.08
N LEU A 171 8.92 -20.21 4.87
CA LEU A 171 7.83 -19.30 5.16
C LEU A 171 6.69 -19.50 4.15
N PHE A 172 6.99 -19.37 2.86
CA PHE A 172 5.96 -19.24 1.81
C PHE A 172 5.45 -20.56 1.23
N ASP A 173 6.24 -21.64 1.27
CA ASP A 173 5.85 -22.92 0.67
C ASP A 173 5.48 -23.97 1.71
N ILE A 174 5.85 -23.78 2.98
CA ILE A 174 5.59 -24.73 4.07
C ILE A 174 4.68 -24.13 5.15
N ASN A 175 5.15 -23.11 5.87
CA ASN A 175 4.45 -22.58 7.05
C ASN A 175 3.09 -21.97 6.70
N MET A 176 3.04 -21.08 5.70
CA MET A 176 1.79 -20.38 5.36
C MET A 176 0.71 -21.34 4.85
N VAL A 177 1.09 -22.35 4.07
CA VAL A 177 0.18 -23.41 3.61
C VAL A 177 -0.36 -24.20 4.81
N GLY A 178 0.48 -24.51 5.79
CA GLY A 178 0.06 -25.18 7.02
C GLY A 178 -0.92 -24.34 7.85
N PHE A 179 -0.65 -23.05 8.01
CA PHE A 179 -1.54 -22.13 8.76
C PHE A 179 -2.88 -21.89 8.06
N ASP A 180 -2.91 -21.95 6.73
CA ASP A 180 -4.14 -21.84 5.94
C ASP A 180 -5.14 -22.96 6.26
N GLY A 181 -4.64 -24.15 6.62
CA GLY A 181 -5.48 -25.25 7.13
C GLY A 181 -6.10 -25.01 8.52
N LEU A 182 -5.69 -23.95 9.23
CA LEU A 182 -6.18 -23.58 10.56
C LEU A 182 -7.05 -22.32 10.51
N MET A 183 -6.47 -21.16 10.78
CA MET A 183 -7.15 -19.86 10.81
C MET A 183 -6.71 -18.94 9.66
N GLY A 184 -5.72 -19.36 8.88
CA GLY A 184 -5.13 -18.57 7.80
C GLY A 184 -3.68 -18.12 8.08
N PRO A 185 -2.97 -17.61 7.06
CA PRO A 185 -1.59 -17.14 7.19
C PRO A 185 -1.48 -15.87 8.05
N ASN A 186 -0.26 -15.51 8.44
CA ASN A 186 0.06 -14.18 8.98
C ASN A 186 0.25 -13.15 7.85
N TYR A 187 0.07 -11.88 8.18
CA TYR A 187 0.40 -10.75 7.30
C TYR A 187 1.91 -10.50 7.34
N VAL A 188 2.53 -10.39 6.16
CA VAL A 188 3.99 -10.25 6.00
C VAL A 188 4.39 -9.01 5.19
N GLY A 189 3.60 -7.94 5.27
CA GLY A 189 4.02 -6.60 4.85
C GLY A 189 3.68 -6.17 3.43
N THR A 190 3.44 -7.13 2.52
CA THR A 190 3.20 -6.86 1.08
C THR A 190 2.38 -7.99 0.43
N GLY A 191 1.82 -7.74 -0.75
CA GLY A 191 1.06 -8.72 -1.53
C GLY A 191 -0.20 -9.22 -0.82
N CYS A 192 -0.83 -8.36 -0.01
CA CYS A 192 -1.96 -8.73 0.83
C CYS A 192 -3.19 -7.87 0.53
N PHE A 193 -4.31 -8.51 0.23
CA PHE A 193 -5.60 -7.86 0.01
C PHE A 193 -6.45 -7.93 1.29
N PHE A 194 -6.58 -6.80 1.97
CA PHE A 194 -7.41 -6.65 3.16
C PHE A 194 -8.86 -6.32 2.81
N ASN A 195 -9.78 -6.93 3.56
CA ASN A 195 -11.10 -6.37 3.78
C ASN A 195 -10.96 -5.13 4.68
N ARG A 196 -11.31 -3.94 4.19
CA ARG A 196 -11.22 -2.68 4.95
C ARG A 196 -11.87 -2.80 6.32
N ARG A 197 -13.01 -3.51 6.42
CA ARG A 197 -13.76 -3.69 7.67
C ARG A 197 -12.93 -4.35 8.78
N ALA A 198 -11.92 -5.15 8.43
CA ALA A 198 -11.05 -5.83 9.38
C ALA A 198 -10.19 -4.87 10.22
N PHE A 199 -9.95 -3.65 9.72
CA PHE A 199 -9.21 -2.64 10.47
C PHE A 199 -10.03 -1.95 11.57
N TYR A 200 -11.35 -2.18 11.64
CA TYR A 200 -12.26 -1.43 12.51
C TYR A 200 -12.96 -2.32 13.56
N GLY A 201 -12.26 -3.33 14.09
CA GLY A 201 -12.76 -4.18 15.18
C GLY A 201 -12.99 -5.64 14.77
N THR A 202 -13.80 -6.36 15.54
CA THR A 202 -14.12 -7.78 15.30
C THR A 202 -15.09 -7.93 14.12
N PRO A 203 -15.29 -9.14 13.58
CA PRO A 203 -16.33 -9.40 12.58
C PRO A 203 -17.73 -8.97 13.03
N SER A 204 -18.05 -9.18 14.31
CA SER A 204 -19.37 -8.94 14.89
C SER A 204 -19.58 -7.53 15.46
N ASN A 205 -18.51 -6.78 15.76
CA ASN A 205 -18.60 -5.47 16.39
C ASN A 205 -17.70 -4.44 15.69
N LEU A 206 -18.31 -3.37 15.21
CA LEU A 206 -17.61 -2.25 14.58
C LEU A 206 -17.21 -1.25 15.66
N ILE A 207 -15.92 -0.93 15.71
CA ILE A 207 -15.45 0.20 16.51
C ILE A 207 -15.79 1.47 15.74
N PHE A 208 -16.72 2.25 16.29
CA PHE A 208 -17.03 3.58 15.78
C PHE A 208 -15.82 4.50 15.88
N HIS A 209 -15.69 5.39 14.90
CA HIS A 209 -14.66 6.41 14.80
C HIS A 209 -15.36 7.77 14.69
N GLU A 210 -14.63 8.87 14.85
CA GLU A 210 -15.24 10.17 15.13
C GLU A 210 -16.06 10.76 13.96
N ILE A 211 -15.86 10.27 12.73
CA ILE A 211 -16.42 10.83 11.50
C ILE A 211 -17.17 9.74 10.72
N ASP A 212 -18.50 9.76 10.75
CA ASP A 212 -19.35 8.71 10.14
C ASP A 212 -19.10 8.50 8.64
N GLU A 213 -18.72 9.56 7.91
CA GLU A 213 -18.41 9.49 6.48
C GLU A 213 -17.19 8.60 6.17
N LEU A 214 -16.30 8.35 7.13
CA LEU A 214 -15.12 7.50 6.95
C LEU A 214 -15.39 6.02 7.25
N SER A 215 -16.66 5.68 7.51
CA SER A 215 -17.05 4.32 7.88
C SER A 215 -16.74 3.32 6.77
N PRO A 216 -16.19 2.13 7.11
CA PRO A 216 -15.79 1.13 6.11
C PRO A 216 -16.97 0.57 5.30
N ASN A 217 -18.21 0.82 5.72
CA ASN A 217 -19.42 0.38 5.04
C ASN A 217 -20.03 1.47 4.14
N GLN A 218 -19.48 2.69 4.14
CA GLN A 218 -19.97 3.78 3.30
C GLN A 218 -19.40 3.69 1.89
N ILE A 219 -20.18 4.09 0.89
CA ILE A 219 -19.72 4.17 -0.50
C ILE A 219 -19.41 5.63 -0.82
N ALA A 220 -18.16 5.89 -1.22
CA ALA A 220 -17.78 7.21 -1.72
C ALA A 220 -18.54 7.51 -3.02
N HIS A 221 -19.28 8.62 -3.02
CA HIS A 221 -20.13 9.04 -4.15
C HIS A 221 -19.78 10.45 -4.65
N LYS A 222 -18.90 11.17 -3.94
CA LYS A 222 -18.44 12.51 -4.30
C LYS A 222 -17.15 12.39 -5.11
N SER A 223 -16.96 13.27 -6.09
CA SER A 223 -15.71 13.36 -6.85
C SER A 223 -14.51 13.59 -5.91
N ILE A 224 -13.40 12.94 -6.20
CA ILE A 224 -12.15 13.08 -5.44
C ILE A 224 -11.57 14.50 -5.50
N LYS A 225 -12.01 15.30 -6.48
CA LYS A 225 -11.63 16.72 -6.63
C LYS A 225 -12.59 17.69 -5.93
N ALA A 226 -13.68 17.19 -5.34
CA ALA A 226 -14.61 18.04 -4.62
C ALA A 226 -13.91 18.71 -3.42
N LYS A 227 -14.11 20.01 -3.26
CA LYS A 227 -13.45 20.82 -2.21
C LYS A 227 -13.58 20.20 -0.81
N TYR A 228 -14.80 19.78 -0.44
CA TYR A 228 -15.06 19.12 0.83
C TYR A 228 -14.28 17.81 1.00
N VAL A 229 -14.14 17.00 -0.07
CA VAL A 229 -13.40 15.72 -0.02
C VAL A 229 -11.91 15.98 0.20
N LEU A 230 -11.34 16.98 -0.50
CA LEU A 230 -9.94 17.37 -0.32
C LEU A 230 -9.69 17.95 1.08
N GLU A 231 -10.58 18.81 1.58
CA GLU A 231 -10.49 19.36 2.95
C GLU A 231 -10.54 18.25 4.01
N LEU A 232 -11.47 17.29 3.86
CA LEU A 232 -11.55 16.14 4.76
C LEU A 232 -10.29 15.27 4.68
N ALA A 233 -9.79 14.99 3.46
CA ALA A 233 -8.56 14.23 3.25
C ALA A 233 -7.34 14.91 3.92
N HIS A 234 -7.21 16.23 3.80
CA HIS A 234 -6.15 16.99 4.47
C HIS A 234 -6.27 16.95 6.00
N ASN A 235 -7.49 17.06 6.53
CA ASN A 235 -7.75 16.98 7.98
C ASN A 235 -7.33 15.61 8.54
N VAL A 236 -7.81 14.52 7.94
CA VAL A 236 -7.53 13.16 8.43
C VAL A 236 -6.08 12.71 8.22
N ALA A 237 -5.33 13.40 7.36
CA ALA A 237 -3.90 13.18 7.16
C ALA A 237 -3.00 13.91 8.18
N GLY A 238 -3.58 14.76 9.03
CA GLY A 238 -2.84 15.56 10.01
C GLY A 238 -2.14 14.72 11.08
N CYS A 239 -1.01 15.23 11.58
CA CYS A 239 -0.15 14.51 12.52
C CYS A 239 -0.71 14.41 13.94
N ILE A 240 -1.72 15.22 14.27
CA ILE A 240 -2.44 15.20 15.55
C ILE A 240 -3.78 14.47 15.47
N TYR A 241 -4.22 14.04 14.27
CA TYR A 241 -5.52 13.40 14.09
C TYR A 241 -5.68 12.16 14.99
N GLU A 242 -4.59 11.43 15.22
CA GLU A 242 -4.62 10.19 16.01
C GLU A 242 -4.59 10.42 17.52
N HIS A 243 -4.40 11.66 17.98
CA HIS A 243 -4.28 11.99 19.40
C HIS A 243 -5.60 11.71 20.14
N ASN A 244 -5.54 10.95 21.23
CA ASN A 244 -6.70 10.47 22.00
C ASN A 244 -7.72 9.65 21.21
N THR A 245 -7.30 9.05 20.09
CA THR A 245 -8.14 8.15 19.28
C THR A 245 -7.73 6.69 19.47
N ASN A 246 -8.48 5.78 18.85
CA ASN A 246 -8.17 4.35 18.82
C ASN A 246 -7.20 3.94 17.69
N TRP A 247 -6.70 4.87 16.88
CA TRP A 247 -5.79 4.58 15.77
C TRP A 247 -4.46 4.00 16.26
N GLY A 248 -3.97 2.98 15.55
CA GLY A 248 -2.72 2.29 15.91
C GLY A 248 -2.85 1.30 17.07
N SER A 249 -3.82 1.48 17.97
CA SER A 249 -4.06 0.60 19.11
C SER A 249 -5.17 -0.42 18.85
N LYS A 250 -6.37 0.05 18.44
CA LYS A 250 -7.54 -0.80 18.14
C LYS A 250 -8.05 -0.67 16.72
N ILE A 251 -7.77 0.45 16.04
CA ILE A 251 -8.12 0.70 14.63
C ILE A 251 -6.85 0.75 13.77
N GLY A 252 -6.95 0.23 12.54
CA GLY A 252 -5.87 0.30 11.56
C GLY A 252 -4.71 -0.68 11.82
N PHE A 253 -3.59 -0.43 11.14
CA PHE A 253 -2.31 -1.10 11.35
C PHE A 253 -1.79 -0.79 12.76
N ARG A 254 -1.25 -1.82 13.41
CA ARG A 254 -0.90 -1.78 14.84
C ARG A 254 0.45 -1.12 15.10
N TYR A 255 0.50 -0.25 16.08
CA TYR A 255 1.74 0.38 16.56
C TYR A 255 2.36 -0.41 17.71
N GLY A 256 3.66 -0.20 17.95
CA GLY A 256 4.36 -0.74 19.11
C GLY A 256 5.30 -1.91 18.84
N SER A 257 5.43 -2.34 17.58
CA SER A 257 6.44 -3.31 17.15
C SER A 257 7.23 -2.80 15.94
N LEU A 258 8.46 -3.29 15.77
CA LEU A 258 9.28 -3.07 14.57
C LEU A 258 8.84 -3.91 13.36
N VAL A 259 7.94 -4.88 13.59
CA VAL A 259 7.27 -5.72 12.59
C VAL A 259 5.77 -5.47 12.66
N GLU A 260 5.34 -4.27 12.26
CA GLU A 260 3.93 -3.87 12.35
C GLU A 260 3.04 -4.81 11.54
N ASP A 261 3.58 -5.42 10.50
CA ASP A 261 2.90 -6.36 9.63
C ASP A 261 2.49 -7.62 10.40
N TYR A 262 3.46 -8.32 10.98
CA TYR A 262 3.22 -9.54 11.74
C TYR A 262 2.34 -9.27 12.96
N TYR A 263 2.59 -8.15 13.66
CA TYR A 263 1.77 -7.76 14.80
C TYR A 263 0.33 -7.40 14.40
N THR A 264 0.12 -6.69 13.29
CA THR A 264 -1.23 -6.42 12.77
C THR A 264 -1.95 -7.71 12.40
N GLY A 265 -1.26 -8.63 11.71
CA GLY A 265 -1.80 -9.94 11.36
C GLY A 265 -2.24 -10.74 12.59
N LEU A 266 -1.39 -10.80 13.62
CA LEU A 266 -1.71 -11.44 14.90
C LEU A 266 -2.93 -10.82 15.58
N MET A 267 -3.01 -9.49 15.62
CA MET A 267 -4.15 -8.81 16.23
C MET A 267 -5.45 -9.03 15.45
N ILE A 268 -5.39 -9.12 14.11
CA ILE A 268 -6.57 -9.46 13.28
C ILE A 268 -7.06 -10.88 13.61
N HIS A 269 -6.15 -11.86 13.73
CA HIS A 269 -6.49 -13.21 14.20
C HIS A 269 -7.09 -13.20 15.60
N GLY A 270 -6.50 -12.45 16.53
CA GLY A 270 -6.99 -12.29 17.91
C GLY A 270 -8.39 -11.65 18.02
N LEU A 271 -8.81 -10.88 17.00
CA LEU A 271 -10.16 -10.32 16.89
C LEU A 271 -11.18 -11.30 16.27
N GLY A 272 -10.75 -12.50 15.90
CA GLY A 272 -11.61 -13.56 15.37
C GLY A 272 -11.81 -13.52 13.85
N TRP A 273 -11.03 -12.72 13.13
CA TRP A 273 -11.02 -12.77 11.66
C TRP A 273 -10.28 -14.03 11.18
N ARG A 274 -10.80 -14.66 10.12
CA ARG A 274 -10.08 -15.68 9.35
C ARG A 274 -9.28 -15.02 8.25
N THR A 275 -8.22 -15.65 7.79
CA THR A 275 -7.39 -15.16 6.68
C THR A 275 -7.16 -16.30 5.69
N VAL A 276 -6.73 -15.98 4.46
CA VAL A 276 -6.52 -16.99 3.41
C VAL A 276 -5.14 -16.82 2.78
N PHE A 277 -4.46 -17.93 2.50
CA PHE A 277 -3.24 -17.97 1.71
C PHE A 277 -3.53 -18.39 0.26
N CYS A 278 -3.34 -17.49 -0.69
CA CYS A 278 -3.54 -17.79 -2.12
C CYS A 278 -2.18 -17.97 -2.83
N CYS A 279 -1.87 -19.21 -3.22
CA CYS A 279 -0.63 -19.55 -3.94
C CYS A 279 -0.93 -19.97 -5.40
N PRO A 280 -1.11 -19.01 -6.33
CA PRO A 280 -1.32 -19.32 -7.74
C PRO A 280 -0.06 -19.90 -8.41
N LYS A 281 -0.25 -20.70 -9.48
CA LYS A 281 0.85 -21.27 -10.26
C LYS A 281 1.79 -20.21 -10.85
N ARG A 282 1.22 -19.13 -11.37
CA ARG A 282 1.97 -17.92 -11.75
C ARG A 282 2.07 -17.06 -10.50
N ALA A 283 3.30 -16.68 -10.11
CA ALA A 283 3.49 -15.78 -8.97
C ALA A 283 2.68 -14.49 -9.16
N ALA A 284 1.88 -14.12 -8.16
CA ALA A 284 1.08 -12.91 -8.19
C ALA A 284 1.95 -11.65 -8.16
N PHE A 285 2.99 -11.68 -7.32
CA PHE A 285 3.90 -10.57 -7.09
C PHE A 285 5.36 -11.07 -7.13
N TYR A 286 6.25 -10.25 -7.66
CA TYR A 286 7.69 -10.44 -7.59
C TYR A 286 8.34 -9.26 -6.87
N GLY A 287 9.44 -9.50 -6.16
CA GLY A 287 10.31 -8.44 -5.70
C GLY A 287 11.78 -8.78 -5.73
N ASP A 288 12.58 -7.85 -5.19
CA ASP A 288 14.03 -7.97 -5.13
C ASP A 288 14.49 -8.54 -3.79
N ALA A 289 15.29 -9.62 -3.84
CA ALA A 289 15.91 -10.17 -2.65
C ALA A 289 17.14 -9.32 -2.22
N PRO A 290 17.47 -9.29 -0.91
CA PRO A 290 18.73 -8.75 -0.44
C PRO A 290 19.92 -9.41 -1.15
N LYS A 291 20.86 -8.59 -1.64
CA LYS A 291 22.00 -9.05 -2.44
C LYS A 291 23.27 -9.27 -1.62
N THR A 292 23.34 -8.73 -0.40
CA THR A 292 24.52 -8.82 0.46
C THR A 292 24.18 -9.47 1.81
N LEU A 293 25.16 -10.12 2.43
CA LEU A 293 24.99 -10.71 3.76
C LEU A 293 24.62 -9.65 4.81
N ILE A 294 25.16 -8.42 4.68
CA ILE A 294 24.88 -7.34 5.62
C ILE A 294 23.40 -6.95 5.57
N ASP A 295 22.82 -6.85 4.37
CA ASP A 295 21.39 -6.54 4.20
C ASP A 295 20.51 -7.64 4.78
N VAL A 296 20.86 -8.92 4.53
CA VAL A 296 20.15 -10.08 5.09
C VAL A 296 20.20 -10.06 6.62
N VAL A 297 21.38 -9.88 7.22
CA VAL A 297 21.55 -9.87 8.68
C VAL A 297 20.80 -8.69 9.31
N ASN A 298 20.83 -7.51 8.69
CA ASN A 298 20.09 -6.35 9.18
C ASN A 298 18.57 -6.56 9.11
N GLN A 299 18.07 -7.18 8.03
CA GLN A 299 16.67 -7.55 7.90
C GLN A 299 16.26 -8.55 8.99
N GLN A 300 17.00 -9.66 9.14
CA GLN A 300 16.72 -10.67 10.16
C GLN A 300 16.79 -10.11 11.58
N LYS A 301 17.78 -9.26 11.87
CA LYS A 301 17.90 -8.58 13.16
C LYS A 301 16.66 -7.75 13.48
N ARG A 302 16.13 -7.00 12.51
CA ARG A 302 14.90 -6.22 12.71
C ARG A 302 13.70 -7.12 12.98
N TRP A 303 13.57 -8.24 12.26
CA TRP A 303 12.50 -9.21 12.48
C TRP A 303 12.58 -9.83 13.87
N CYS A 304 13.76 -10.30 14.28
CA CYS A 304 13.96 -10.92 15.59
C CYS A 304 13.75 -9.96 16.77
N ILE A 305 14.05 -8.67 16.62
CA ILE A 305 13.82 -7.68 17.69
C ILE A 305 12.34 -7.28 17.77
N GLY A 306 11.62 -7.31 16.65
CA GLY A 306 10.23 -6.90 16.60
C GLY A 306 9.23 -7.99 17.04
N LEU A 307 9.56 -9.27 16.81
CA LEU A 307 8.78 -10.43 17.23
C LEU A 307 8.93 -10.70 18.73
#